data_AF-A0A8T8WM61-F1
#
_entry.id   AF-A0A8T8WM61-F1
#
_cell.length_a   1.000
_cell.length_b   1.000
_cell.length_c   1.000
_cell.angle_alpha   90.00
_cell.angle_beta   90.00
_cell.angle_gamma   90.00
#
_symmetry.space_group_name_H-M   'P 1'
#
loop_
_entity.id
_entity.type
_entity.pdbx_description
1 polymer ?
#
loop_
_entity_poly.entity_id
_entity_poly.type
_entity_poly.pdbx_seq_one_letter_code
_entity_poly.pdbx_strand_id
1 'polypeptide(L)'
;MNMQSLQVITLLSLLLAPLTSAQSSNQANCTVFNWDHNEAYLKTSPPQRVSGAETCSSNKNLTCALTAAGDARYIARTNLTRLSATAFATVVDETVGNATLTEKFSDSTVGAIDGTRVLRPGQSAYLNFTAYQYCYTGTVEGCTAGVKNRTAVEACAPLYHASADDSVVLDGFYTVVNVSQGEVGQLKDPYENQQRGDGAAVGVGKAGWVVMAVGVVGALVV
;
A
#
# COMPACT_ATOMS: atom_id res chain seq x y z
N MET A 1 -46.29 -34.25 54.94
CA MET A 1 -44.91 -34.64 54.62
C MET A 1 -44.90 -35.37 53.29
N ASN A 2 -43.89 -35.07 52.47
CA ASN A 2 -43.51 -35.64 51.17
C ASN A 2 -44.09 -34.99 49.88
N MET A 3 -43.23 -34.10 49.37
CA MET A 3 -43.04 -33.56 48.02
C MET A 3 -42.81 -34.63 46.93
N GLN A 4 -42.82 -34.14 45.67
CA GLN A 4 -42.22 -34.66 44.42
C GLN A 4 -43.25 -35.30 43.46
N SER A 5 -43.36 -34.96 42.17
CA SER A 5 -42.60 -34.04 41.32
C SER A 5 -43.44 -33.69 40.10
N LEU A 6 -43.56 -32.40 39.81
CA LEU A 6 -44.33 -31.81 38.72
C LEU A 6 -43.35 -31.04 37.84
N GLN A 7 -42.64 -31.67 36.90
CA GLN A 7 -41.74 -30.95 35.98
C GLN A 7 -41.57 -31.70 34.65
N VAL A 8 -42.45 -31.38 33.69
CA VAL A 8 -42.11 -31.47 32.26
C VAL A 8 -42.71 -30.23 31.61
N ILE A 9 -41.99 -29.65 30.66
CA ILE A 9 -42.37 -28.51 29.81
C ILE A 9 -42.16 -27.12 30.42
N THR A 10 -40.90 -26.68 30.45
CA THR A 10 -40.50 -25.32 30.07
C THR A 10 -38.99 -25.25 30.14
N LEU A 11 -38.30 -25.05 29.01
CA LEU A 11 -36.97 -24.41 28.85
C LEU A 11 -36.28 -24.98 27.59
N LEU A 12 -36.61 -24.44 26.41
CA LEU A 12 -35.72 -24.51 25.25
C LEU A 12 -36.00 -23.34 24.28
N SER A 13 -35.82 -22.12 24.76
CA SER A 13 -35.95 -20.91 23.93
C SER A 13 -35.03 -19.77 24.39
N LEU A 14 -33.86 -20.10 24.95
CA LEU A 14 -32.75 -19.17 25.08
C LEU A 14 -31.50 -19.79 24.47
N LEU A 15 -30.72 -18.95 23.78
CA LEU A 15 -29.43 -19.21 23.14
C LEU A 15 -29.52 -19.38 21.63
N LEU A 16 -29.67 -18.25 20.93
CA LEU A 16 -28.94 -17.91 19.70
C LEU A 16 -29.07 -16.40 19.49
N ALA A 17 -28.53 -15.61 20.41
CA ALA A 17 -28.15 -14.26 20.07
C ALA A 17 -26.87 -14.38 19.21
N PRO A 18 -26.86 -13.94 17.95
CA PRO A 18 -25.61 -13.77 17.25
C PRO A 18 -24.83 -12.70 18.03
N LEU A 19 -23.71 -13.09 18.63
CA LEU A 19 -22.66 -12.15 19.03
C LEU A 19 -22.12 -11.55 17.73
N THR A 20 -22.81 -10.55 17.20
CA THR A 20 -22.20 -9.57 16.30
C THR A 20 -21.20 -8.81 17.15
N SER A 21 -19.98 -9.33 17.25
CA SER A 21 -18.83 -8.50 17.61
C SER A 21 -18.74 -7.44 16.52
N ALA A 22 -19.28 -6.25 16.79
CA ALA A 22 -18.95 -5.06 16.06
C ALA A 22 -17.44 -4.88 16.24
N GLN A 23 -16.67 -5.31 15.24
CA GLN A 23 -15.28 -4.91 15.12
C GLN A 23 -15.31 -3.40 14.89
N SER A 24 -15.28 -2.63 15.98
CA SER A 24 -14.97 -1.21 15.91
C SER A 24 -13.60 -1.13 15.26
N SER A 25 -13.54 -0.72 14.00
CA SER A 25 -12.30 -0.28 13.41
C SER A 25 -11.85 0.92 14.25
N ASN A 26 -10.86 0.71 15.11
CA ASN A 26 -10.30 1.74 16.01
C ASN A 26 -9.53 2.84 15.25
N GLN A 27 -9.87 3.09 13.98
CA GLN A 27 -9.29 4.16 13.17
C GLN A 27 -10.03 5.47 13.47
N ALA A 28 -9.29 6.42 14.02
CA ALA A 28 -9.68 7.80 14.09
C ALA A 28 -9.77 8.41 12.68
N ASN A 29 -10.71 9.32 12.53
CA ASN A 29 -10.86 10.18 11.36
C ASN A 29 -10.68 11.63 11.83
N CYS A 30 -9.83 12.40 11.15
CA CYS A 30 -9.59 13.81 11.42
C CYS A 30 -9.93 14.60 10.16
N THR A 31 -10.73 15.65 10.29
CA THR A 31 -11.27 16.41 9.15
C THR A 31 -10.46 17.65 8.78
N VAL A 32 -9.44 17.99 9.60
CA VAL A 32 -8.61 19.17 9.39
C VAL A 32 -7.14 18.78 9.47
N PHE A 33 -6.37 19.21 8.48
CA PHE A 33 -4.92 19.24 8.52
C PHE A 33 -4.46 20.70 8.56
N ASN A 34 -3.86 21.13 9.67
CA ASN A 34 -3.21 22.43 9.75
C ASN A 34 -1.76 22.25 9.31
N TRP A 35 -1.49 22.48 8.02
CA TRP A 35 -0.15 22.38 7.45
C TRP A 35 0.77 23.46 8.02
N ASP A 36 1.99 23.08 8.39
CA ASP A 36 3.01 24.01 8.92
C ASP A 36 3.61 24.95 7.85
N HIS A 37 3.16 24.86 6.58
CA HIS A 37 3.67 25.61 5.43
C HIS A 37 5.17 25.42 5.11
N ASN A 38 5.79 24.38 5.66
CA ASN A 38 7.12 23.92 5.23
C ASN A 38 7.03 23.22 3.87
N GLU A 39 8.11 23.34 3.07
CA GLU A 39 8.25 22.61 1.81
C GLU A 39 8.11 21.10 2.01
N ALA A 40 7.60 20.42 0.98
CA ALA A 40 7.56 18.97 0.96
C ALA A 40 8.99 18.42 0.99
N TYR A 41 9.22 17.39 1.81
CA TYR A 41 10.51 16.71 1.84
C TYR A 41 10.35 15.23 1.47
N LEU A 42 11.44 14.63 0.98
CA LEU A 42 11.44 13.27 0.49
C LEU A 42 11.79 12.26 1.58
N LYS A 43 11.10 11.11 1.55
CA LYS A 43 11.41 9.90 2.30
C LYS A 43 11.41 8.70 1.36
N THR A 44 11.85 7.57 1.86
CA THR A 44 11.84 6.29 1.13
C THR A 44 10.90 5.31 1.81
N SER A 45 10.15 4.56 1.01
CA SER A 45 9.44 3.38 1.47
C SER A 45 10.42 2.27 1.86
N PRO A 46 10.01 1.27 2.67
CA PRO A 46 10.79 0.04 2.81
C PRO A 46 11.06 -0.61 1.44
N PRO A 47 12.26 -1.15 1.18
CA PRO A 47 12.56 -1.85 -0.07
C PRO A 47 11.64 -3.06 -0.27
N GLN A 48 11.16 -3.26 -1.49
CA GLN A 48 10.34 -4.40 -1.87
C GLN A 48 11.03 -5.20 -2.96
N ARG A 49 10.96 -6.54 -2.90
CA ARG A 49 11.47 -7.39 -3.98
C ARG A 49 10.60 -7.19 -5.21
N VAL A 50 11.25 -6.97 -6.34
CA VAL A 50 10.59 -6.65 -7.61
C VAL A 50 11.03 -7.50 -8.79
N SER A 51 11.91 -8.48 -8.54
CA SER A 51 12.28 -9.49 -9.52
C SER A 51 12.41 -10.85 -8.85
N GLY A 52 12.41 -11.89 -9.67
CA GLY A 52 12.96 -13.18 -9.28
C GLY A 52 14.47 -13.06 -9.03
N ALA A 53 15.02 -13.98 -8.24
CA ALA A 53 16.46 -14.16 -8.19
C ALA A 53 16.95 -14.90 -9.45
N GLU A 54 18.15 -14.58 -9.90
CA GLU A 54 18.79 -15.24 -11.03
C GLU A 54 20.29 -15.42 -10.77
N THR A 55 20.86 -16.54 -11.25
CA THR A 55 22.31 -16.74 -11.31
C THR A 55 22.82 -16.42 -12.70
N CYS A 56 23.74 -15.46 -12.79
CA CYS A 56 24.40 -15.17 -14.05
C CYS A 56 25.41 -16.26 -14.41
N SER A 57 25.00 -17.15 -15.32
CA SER A 57 25.85 -18.20 -15.84
C SER A 57 26.87 -17.63 -16.83
N SER A 58 28.13 -18.01 -16.71
CA SER A 58 29.24 -17.44 -17.49
C SER A 58 29.26 -17.88 -18.96
N ASN A 59 28.31 -17.43 -19.78
CA ASN A 59 28.24 -17.83 -21.19
C ASN A 59 28.38 -16.61 -22.12
N LYS A 60 29.59 -16.50 -22.69
CA LYS A 60 30.02 -15.69 -23.86
C LYS A 60 29.92 -14.16 -23.80
N ASN A 61 28.96 -13.55 -23.09
CA ASN A 61 28.82 -12.07 -23.00
C ASN A 61 29.20 -11.45 -21.65
N LEU A 62 29.70 -12.26 -20.70
CA LEU A 62 30.22 -11.84 -19.39
C LEU A 62 29.27 -11.03 -18.49
N THR A 63 28.01 -10.85 -18.83
CA THR A 63 27.00 -10.27 -17.95
C THR A 63 25.59 -10.80 -18.24
N CYS A 64 24.70 -10.71 -17.26
CA CYS A 64 23.29 -11.11 -17.38
C CYS A 64 22.39 -9.96 -16.91
N ALA A 65 21.28 -9.74 -17.61
CA ALA A 65 20.30 -8.73 -17.23
C ALA A 65 19.35 -9.31 -16.17
N LEU A 66 19.24 -8.63 -15.04
CA LEU A 66 18.25 -8.86 -14.02
C LEU A 66 17.18 -7.78 -14.16
N THR A 67 15.96 -8.17 -14.45
CA THR A 67 14.86 -7.26 -14.79
C THR A 67 13.77 -7.36 -13.74
N ALA A 68 13.33 -6.20 -13.26
CA ALA A 68 12.07 -6.01 -12.56
C ALA A 68 11.04 -5.58 -13.59
N ALA A 69 9.88 -6.23 -13.60
CA ALA A 69 8.81 -5.94 -14.54
C ALA A 69 7.45 -6.13 -13.86
N GLY A 70 6.65 -5.06 -13.77
CA GLY A 70 5.33 -5.14 -13.14
C GLY A 70 4.83 -3.80 -12.62
N ASP A 71 3.58 -3.82 -12.16
CA ASP A 71 2.93 -2.66 -11.55
C ASP A 71 2.85 -2.87 -10.04
N ALA A 72 3.46 -1.98 -9.28
CA ALA A 72 3.45 -2.02 -7.83
C ALA A 72 2.50 -0.98 -7.25
N ARG A 73 1.83 -1.35 -6.15
CA ARG A 73 0.97 -0.44 -5.38
C ARG A 73 1.70 0.09 -4.16
N TYR A 74 1.78 1.40 -4.05
CA TYR A 74 2.22 2.11 -2.84
C TYR A 74 1.07 2.94 -2.29
N ILE A 75 0.97 3.04 -0.96
CA ILE A 75 -0.10 3.75 -0.28
C ILE A 75 0.45 4.93 0.51
N ALA A 76 -0.39 5.94 0.72
CA ALA A 76 -0.11 7.04 1.62
C ALA A 76 0.14 6.51 3.05
N ARG A 77 0.93 7.25 3.82
CA ARG A 77 1.30 6.91 5.20
C ARG A 77 1.14 8.10 6.11
N THR A 78 0.85 7.82 7.37
CA THR A 78 0.95 8.78 8.46
C THR A 78 1.74 8.19 9.62
N ASN A 79 2.33 9.04 10.46
CA ASN A 79 2.97 8.60 11.70
C ASN A 79 1.97 8.28 12.84
N LEU A 80 0.68 8.55 12.64
CA LEU A 80 -0.37 8.32 13.62
C LEU A 80 -1.03 6.95 13.37
N THR A 81 -0.69 5.95 14.17
CA THR A 81 -1.17 4.55 14.00
C THR A 81 -2.70 4.40 14.04
N ARG A 82 -3.39 5.30 14.72
CA ARG A 82 -4.85 5.32 14.78
C ARG A 82 -5.49 6.13 13.66
N LEU A 83 -4.75 6.89 12.86
CA LEU A 83 -5.30 7.67 11.74
C LEU A 83 -5.18 6.88 10.45
N SER A 84 -6.28 6.75 9.71
CA SER A 84 -6.24 6.17 8.37
C SER A 84 -5.53 7.09 7.39
N ALA A 85 -4.33 6.72 6.94
CA ALA A 85 -3.58 7.53 5.97
C ALA A 85 -4.33 7.69 4.64
N THR A 86 -5.00 6.62 4.18
CA THR A 86 -5.80 6.63 2.94
C THR A 86 -6.99 7.58 3.04
N ALA A 87 -7.74 7.55 4.15
CA ALA A 87 -8.88 8.46 4.32
C ALA A 87 -8.41 9.92 4.56
N PHE A 88 -7.25 10.10 5.20
CA PHE A 88 -6.71 11.42 5.49
C PHE A 88 -6.03 12.08 4.28
N ALA A 89 -5.68 11.31 3.24
CA ALA A 89 -5.01 11.81 2.04
C ALA A 89 -5.76 12.96 1.37
N THR A 90 -7.09 12.90 1.28
CA THR A 90 -7.92 13.98 0.71
C THR A 90 -7.87 15.25 1.54
N VAL A 91 -7.87 15.12 2.87
CA VAL A 91 -7.75 16.29 3.77
C VAL A 91 -6.40 16.97 3.57
N VAL A 92 -5.34 16.18 3.38
CA VAL A 92 -4.01 16.70 3.07
C VAL A 92 -4.01 17.37 1.70
N ASP A 93 -4.50 16.69 0.65
CA ASP A 93 -4.58 17.22 -0.72
C ASP A 93 -5.31 18.56 -0.79
N GLU A 94 -6.47 18.67 -0.15
CA GLU A 94 -7.25 19.91 -0.09
C GLU A 94 -6.53 21.04 0.63
N THR A 95 -5.66 20.71 1.59
CA THR A 95 -4.90 21.68 2.39
C THR A 95 -3.64 22.15 1.66
N VAL A 96 -2.88 21.23 1.07
CA VAL A 96 -1.59 21.56 0.43
C VAL A 96 -1.77 22.06 -1.01
N GLY A 97 -2.84 21.63 -1.69
CA GLY A 97 -3.17 22.03 -3.06
C GLY A 97 -1.97 21.93 -4.00
N ASN A 98 -1.66 23.02 -4.69
CA ASN A 98 -0.58 23.08 -5.70
C ASN A 98 0.85 22.96 -5.12
N ALA A 99 1.00 22.84 -3.79
CA ALA A 99 2.31 22.58 -3.20
C ALA A 99 2.77 21.11 -3.37
N THR A 100 1.91 20.23 -3.90
CA THR A 100 2.23 18.83 -4.20
C THR A 100 3.34 18.68 -5.23
N LEU A 101 4.21 17.68 -5.02
CA LEU A 101 5.27 17.34 -5.99
C LEU A 101 4.75 16.51 -7.17
N THR A 102 3.50 16.05 -7.09
CA THR A 102 2.76 15.36 -8.15
C THR A 102 1.47 16.12 -8.43
N GLU A 103 0.66 15.65 -9.38
CA GLU A 103 -0.63 16.27 -9.72
C GLU A 103 -1.59 16.40 -8.52
N LYS A 104 -1.49 15.47 -7.55
CA LYS A 104 -2.26 15.46 -6.31
C LYS A 104 -1.57 14.63 -5.22
N PHE A 105 -1.93 14.88 -3.96
CA PHE A 105 -1.59 14.01 -2.83
C PHE A 105 -2.43 12.73 -2.88
N SER A 106 -1.85 11.68 -3.45
CA SER A 106 -2.56 10.43 -3.73
C SER A 106 -2.63 9.51 -2.51
N ASP A 107 -3.79 8.89 -2.31
CA ASP A 107 -4.02 7.93 -1.22
C ASP A 107 -3.28 6.59 -1.48
N SER A 108 -3.10 6.30 -2.77
CA SER A 108 -2.40 5.16 -3.29
C SER A 108 -2.09 5.37 -4.77
N THR A 109 -0.97 4.82 -5.20
CA THR A 109 -0.51 4.86 -6.58
C THR A 109 -0.15 3.46 -7.00
N VAL A 110 -0.73 3.02 -8.12
CA VAL A 110 -0.31 1.83 -8.86
C VAL A 110 0.47 2.31 -10.07
N GLY A 111 1.71 1.86 -10.23
CA GLY A 111 2.52 2.26 -11.36
C GLY A 111 3.65 1.29 -11.64
N ALA A 112 4.24 1.43 -12.82
CA ALA A 112 5.32 0.59 -13.29
C ALA A 112 6.57 0.77 -12.40
N ILE A 113 7.22 -0.36 -12.13
CA ILE A 113 8.52 -0.50 -11.46
C ILE A 113 9.50 -1.24 -12.37
N ASP A 114 9.37 -0.97 -13.67
CA ASP A 114 10.18 -1.59 -14.71
C ASP A 114 11.62 -1.07 -14.62
N GLY A 115 12.58 -1.99 -14.52
CA GLY A 115 13.98 -1.64 -14.37
C GLY A 115 14.91 -2.81 -14.61
N THR A 116 16.07 -2.53 -15.21
CA THR A 116 17.09 -3.56 -15.49
C THR A 116 18.40 -3.21 -14.83
N ARG A 117 19.06 -4.22 -14.24
CA ARG A 117 20.44 -4.13 -13.75
C ARG A 117 21.26 -5.29 -14.29
N VAL A 118 22.57 -5.13 -14.24
CA VAL A 118 23.50 -6.08 -14.85
C VAL A 118 24.21 -6.85 -13.74
N LEU A 119 24.12 -8.18 -13.81
CA LEU A 119 24.88 -9.12 -12.98
C LEU A 119 26.17 -9.52 -13.68
N ARG A 120 27.23 -9.67 -12.90
CA ARG A 120 28.50 -10.24 -13.37
C ARG A 120 28.45 -11.76 -13.30
N PRO A 121 29.33 -12.47 -14.03
CA PRO A 121 29.33 -13.93 -14.07
C PRO A 121 29.57 -14.50 -12.67
N GLY A 122 28.82 -15.53 -12.32
CA GLY A 122 28.88 -16.18 -11.01
C GLY A 122 28.13 -15.44 -9.90
N GLN A 123 27.59 -14.25 -10.15
CA GLN A 123 26.71 -13.59 -9.19
C GLN A 123 25.31 -14.18 -9.24
N SER A 124 24.70 -14.32 -8.07
CA SER A 124 23.27 -14.64 -7.92
C SER A 124 22.61 -13.53 -7.12
N ALA A 125 21.53 -12.95 -7.64
CA ALA A 125 20.89 -11.81 -7.01
C ALA A 125 19.44 -11.62 -7.48
N TYR A 126 18.69 -10.81 -6.73
CA TYR A 126 17.39 -10.26 -7.13
C TYR A 126 17.39 -8.73 -6.99
N LEU A 127 16.37 -8.05 -7.55
CA LEU A 127 16.16 -6.62 -7.42
C LEU A 127 15.20 -6.27 -6.30
N ASN A 128 15.59 -5.28 -5.52
CA ASN A 128 14.71 -4.53 -4.65
C ASN A 128 14.45 -3.15 -5.26
N PHE A 129 13.21 -2.69 -5.21
CA PHE A 129 12.83 -1.32 -5.51
C PHE A 129 12.45 -0.58 -4.23
N THR A 130 12.95 0.64 -4.11
CA THR A 130 12.67 1.55 -3.01
C THR A 130 11.99 2.78 -3.58
N ALA A 131 10.66 2.87 -3.42
CA ALA A 131 9.89 4.02 -3.88
C ALA A 131 10.16 5.26 -3.02
N TYR A 132 10.22 6.42 -3.66
CA TYR A 132 10.20 7.71 -2.99
C TYR A 132 8.78 8.07 -2.54
N GLN A 133 8.73 8.79 -1.44
CA GLN A 133 7.52 9.42 -0.92
C GLN A 133 7.85 10.88 -0.65
N TYR A 134 6.87 11.75 -0.80
CA TYR A 134 6.98 13.14 -0.36
C TYR A 134 6.00 13.40 0.78
N CYS A 135 6.44 14.18 1.76
CA CYS A 135 5.77 14.30 3.05
C CYS A 135 5.53 15.75 3.44
N TYR A 136 4.40 15.98 4.10
CA TYR A 136 4.07 17.23 4.79
C TYR A 136 3.96 16.99 6.29
N THR A 137 4.18 18.07 7.04
CA THR A 137 4.06 18.11 8.50
C THR A 137 3.07 19.17 8.93
N GLY A 138 2.39 18.92 10.03
CA GLY A 138 1.37 19.82 10.55
C GLY A 138 0.71 19.24 11.78
N THR A 139 -0.49 19.72 12.08
CA THR A 139 -1.33 19.18 13.17
C THR A 139 -2.72 18.80 12.69
N VAL A 140 -3.37 17.88 13.38
CA VAL A 140 -4.74 17.45 13.06
C VAL A 140 -5.79 18.11 13.96
N GLU A 141 -6.96 18.42 13.41
CA GLU A 141 -8.15 18.79 14.19
C GLU A 141 -9.42 18.08 13.68
N GLY A 142 -10.52 18.20 14.43
CA GLY A 142 -11.78 17.52 14.12
C GLY A 142 -11.68 15.99 14.24
N CYS A 143 -10.84 15.50 15.15
CA CYS A 143 -10.58 14.06 15.25
C CYS A 143 -11.65 13.31 16.05
N THR A 144 -12.04 12.12 15.56
CA THR A 144 -12.79 11.15 16.35
C THR A 144 -11.91 10.49 17.42
N ALA A 145 -12.52 9.66 18.27
CA ALA A 145 -11.82 8.97 19.37
C ALA A 145 -10.57 8.22 18.88
N GLY A 146 -9.44 8.42 19.58
CA GLY A 146 -8.17 7.76 19.28
C GLY A 146 -7.05 8.70 18.86
N VAL A 147 -7.37 9.90 18.38
CA VAL A 147 -6.39 10.96 18.09
C VAL A 147 -6.87 12.25 18.73
N LYS A 148 -5.98 12.95 19.44
CA LYS A 148 -6.32 14.24 20.06
C LYS A 148 -6.16 15.36 19.04
N ASN A 149 -7.01 16.38 19.09
CA ASN A 149 -6.79 17.61 18.34
C ASN A 149 -5.43 18.21 18.69
N ARG A 150 -4.81 18.89 17.73
CA ARG A 150 -3.45 19.46 17.77
C ARG A 150 -2.33 18.42 17.92
N THR A 151 -2.62 17.14 17.68
CA THR A 151 -1.55 16.15 17.58
C THR A 151 -0.74 16.43 16.30
N ALA A 152 0.58 16.44 16.42
CA ALA A 152 1.46 16.57 15.27
C ALA A 152 1.34 15.34 14.36
N VAL A 153 1.21 15.58 13.06
CA VAL A 153 1.10 14.53 12.04
C VAL A 153 2.12 14.78 10.94
N GLU A 154 2.73 13.68 10.50
CA GLU A 154 3.45 13.59 9.24
C GLU A 154 2.58 12.78 8.29
N ALA A 155 2.30 13.31 7.09
CA ALA A 155 1.54 12.62 6.06
C ALA A 155 2.37 12.55 4.77
N CYS A 156 2.53 11.34 4.23
CA CYS A 156 3.37 11.07 3.06
C CYS A 156 2.55 10.39 1.96
N ALA A 157 2.76 10.79 0.70
CA ALA A 157 2.20 10.14 -0.48
C ALA A 157 3.32 9.55 -1.36
N PRO A 158 3.03 8.50 -2.16
CA PRO A 158 3.99 8.00 -3.16
C PRO A 158 4.34 9.07 -4.18
N LEU A 159 5.63 9.20 -4.53
CA LEU A 159 6.08 10.04 -5.64
C LEU A 159 5.99 9.25 -6.95
N TYR A 160 5.43 9.87 -7.99
CA TYR A 160 5.25 9.26 -9.30
C TYR A 160 5.25 10.33 -10.39
N HIS A 161 5.49 9.90 -11.63
CA HIS A 161 5.32 10.73 -12.82
C HIS A 161 4.53 9.98 -13.89
N ALA A 162 3.90 10.74 -14.80
CA ALA A 162 3.35 10.20 -16.03
C ALA A 162 4.48 10.03 -17.07
N SER A 163 4.54 8.84 -17.68
CA SER A 163 5.41 8.57 -18.83
C SER A 163 4.84 9.18 -20.11
N ALA A 164 5.60 9.13 -21.20
CA ALA A 164 5.17 9.64 -22.51
C ALA A 164 3.93 8.92 -23.08
N ASP A 165 3.69 7.69 -22.63
CA ASP A 165 2.52 6.88 -23.00
C ASP A 165 1.37 6.99 -21.97
N ASP A 166 1.35 8.06 -21.17
CA ASP A 166 0.41 8.33 -20.06
C ASP A 166 0.38 7.26 -18.95
N SER A 167 1.30 6.30 -18.97
CA SER A 167 1.45 5.32 -17.89
C SER A 167 2.05 5.95 -16.64
N VAL A 168 1.55 5.54 -15.47
CA VAL A 168 2.11 5.97 -14.18
C VAL A 168 3.36 5.18 -13.87
N VAL A 169 4.47 5.87 -13.62
CA VAL A 169 5.76 5.27 -13.22
C VAL A 169 6.08 5.74 -11.81
N LEU A 170 6.46 4.80 -10.94
CA LEU A 170 6.86 5.14 -9.58
C LEU A 170 8.29 5.64 -9.54
N ASP A 171 8.49 6.77 -8.86
CA ASP A 171 9.82 7.30 -8.64
C ASP A 171 10.50 6.57 -7.49
N GLY A 172 11.77 6.23 -7.66
CA GLY A 172 12.52 5.46 -6.68
C GLY A 172 13.88 5.03 -7.19
N PHE A 173 14.46 4.02 -6.54
CA PHE A 173 15.72 3.44 -6.97
C PHE A 173 15.77 1.92 -6.76
N TYR A 174 16.58 1.26 -7.59
CA TYR A 174 16.80 -0.18 -7.53
C TYR A 174 18.09 -0.50 -6.77
N THR A 175 18.06 -1.58 -5.99
CA THR A 175 19.22 -2.18 -5.33
C THR A 175 19.33 -3.66 -5.71
N VAL A 176 20.56 -4.11 -5.97
CA VAL A 176 20.85 -5.52 -6.23
C VAL A 176 21.14 -6.20 -4.90
N VAL A 177 20.37 -7.24 -4.58
CA VAL A 177 20.55 -8.02 -3.36
C VAL A 177 21.16 -9.37 -3.71
N ASN A 178 22.40 -9.59 -3.26
CA ASN A 178 23.11 -10.84 -3.49
C ASN A 178 22.50 -11.96 -2.66
N VAL A 179 22.37 -13.13 -3.27
CA VAL A 179 21.90 -14.37 -2.64
C VAL A 179 22.82 -15.51 -3.02
N SER A 180 22.71 -16.64 -2.33
CA SER A 180 23.39 -17.86 -2.76
C SER A 180 22.70 -18.48 -3.96
N GLN A 181 23.45 -19.23 -4.77
CA GLN A 181 22.89 -19.96 -5.92
C GLN A 181 21.80 -20.95 -5.50
N GLY A 182 21.87 -21.52 -4.30
CA GLY A 182 20.86 -22.44 -3.77
C GLY A 182 19.51 -21.80 -3.46
N GLU A 183 19.46 -20.47 -3.32
CA GLU A 183 18.24 -19.70 -3.01
C GLU A 183 17.48 -19.24 -4.26
N VAL A 184 18.13 -19.26 -5.43
CA VAL A 184 17.57 -18.72 -6.68
C VAL A 184 16.22 -19.34 -7.04
N GLY A 185 16.07 -20.66 -6.87
CA GLY A 185 14.81 -21.35 -7.13
C GLY A 185 13.67 -21.02 -6.15
N GLN A 186 13.99 -20.46 -4.98
CA GLN A 186 13.04 -20.17 -3.90
C GLN A 186 12.49 -18.73 -3.98
N LEU A 187 13.26 -17.83 -4.59
CA LEU A 187 12.94 -16.41 -4.69
C LEU A 187 12.34 -16.11 -6.07
N LYS A 188 11.08 -16.52 -6.24
CA LYS A 188 10.31 -16.25 -7.46
C LYS A 188 9.98 -14.77 -7.63
N ASP A 189 9.75 -14.40 -8.88
CA ASP A 189 9.34 -13.05 -9.24
C ASP A 189 7.97 -12.76 -8.62
N PRO A 190 7.85 -11.75 -7.73
CA PRO A 190 6.58 -11.43 -7.09
C PRO A 190 5.49 -10.97 -8.07
N TYR A 191 5.88 -10.57 -9.29
CA TYR A 191 5.00 -10.06 -10.33
C TYR A 191 4.90 -11.03 -11.52
N GLU A 192 5.41 -12.26 -11.37
CA GLU A 192 5.28 -13.32 -12.37
C GLU A 192 3.79 -13.53 -12.73
N ASN A 193 3.46 -13.44 -14.02
CA ASN A 193 2.10 -13.57 -14.55
C ASN A 193 1.11 -12.44 -14.17
N GLN A 194 1.60 -11.31 -13.65
CA GLN A 194 0.74 -10.14 -13.46
C GLN A 194 0.20 -9.66 -14.81
N GLN A 195 -1.13 -9.51 -14.91
CA GLN A 195 -1.73 -8.72 -15.97
C GLN A 195 -1.44 -7.26 -15.68
N ARG A 196 -0.65 -6.62 -16.54
CA ARG A 196 -0.37 -5.18 -16.46
C ARG A 196 -1.67 -4.40 -16.61
N GLY A 197 -1.90 -3.46 -15.72
CA GLY A 197 -3.08 -2.61 -15.73
C GLY A 197 -2.71 -1.18 -16.12
N ASP A 198 -3.71 -0.37 -16.45
CA ASP A 198 -3.53 1.07 -16.55
C ASP A 198 -3.15 1.58 -15.15
N GLY A 199 -1.86 1.87 -14.93
CA GLY A 199 -1.37 2.45 -13.68
C GLY A 199 -2.17 3.70 -13.35
N ALA A 200 -2.58 3.85 -12.09
CA ALA A 200 -3.43 4.94 -11.65
C ALA A 200 -3.00 5.45 -10.28
N ALA A 201 -2.95 6.78 -10.18
CA ALA A 201 -2.93 7.47 -8.91
C ALA A 201 -4.37 7.67 -8.42
N VAL A 202 -4.75 6.97 -7.35
CA VAL A 202 -6.07 7.13 -6.75
C VAL A 202 -6.00 8.26 -5.73
N GLY A 203 -6.93 9.21 -5.86
CA GLY A 203 -7.21 10.20 -4.83
C GLY A 203 -8.67 10.02 -4.47
N VAL A 204 -9.02 10.04 -3.18
CA VAL A 204 -10.44 9.98 -2.78
C VAL A 204 -11.05 11.33 -3.17
N GLY A 205 -11.69 11.36 -4.34
CA GLY A 205 -12.36 12.56 -4.84
C GLY A 205 -13.45 13.03 -3.88
N LYS A 206 -13.61 14.35 -3.77
CA LYS A 206 -14.69 15.01 -3.04
C LYS A 206 -16.04 14.37 -3.35
N ALA A 207 -16.66 13.80 -2.31
CA ALA A 207 -18.07 13.42 -2.21
C ALA A 207 -18.68 12.62 -3.39
N GLY A 208 -18.81 11.30 -3.18
CA GLY A 208 -19.82 10.47 -3.83
C GLY A 208 -19.29 9.67 -5.02
N TRP A 209 -19.52 8.35 -4.94
CA TRP A 209 -19.15 7.32 -5.92
C TRP A 209 -17.72 6.81 -5.81
N VAL A 210 -17.61 5.78 -4.97
CA VAL A 210 -16.58 4.74 -5.06
C VAL A 210 -16.57 4.25 -6.52
N VAL A 211 -15.55 4.61 -7.30
CA VAL A 211 -15.20 3.78 -8.46
C VAL A 211 -14.49 2.57 -7.87
N MET A 212 -15.29 1.58 -7.49
CA MET A 212 -14.79 0.22 -7.32
C MET A 212 -14.24 -0.17 -8.69
N ALA A 213 -12.92 -0.11 -8.87
CA ALA A 213 -12.29 -0.94 -9.87
C ALA A 213 -12.53 -2.39 -9.42
N VAL A 214 -13.68 -2.94 -9.84
CA VAL A 214 -14.00 -4.35 -9.69
C VAL A 214 -13.02 -5.08 -10.59
N GLY A 215 -11.91 -5.53 -10.01
CA GLY A 215 -11.20 -6.68 -10.54
C GLY A 215 -12.21 -7.81 -10.60
N VAL A 216 -12.62 -8.17 -11.80
CA VAL A 216 -13.55 -9.27 -12.05
C VAL A 216 -12.94 -10.53 -11.45
N VAL A 217 -13.48 -10.94 -10.29
CA VAL A 217 -13.34 -12.30 -9.78
C VAL A 217 -14.12 -13.20 -10.74
N GLY A 218 -13.44 -13.63 -11.80
CA GLY A 218 -13.88 -14.73 -12.65
C GLY A 218 -13.55 -16.05 -11.98
N ALA A 219 -14.11 -16.29 -10.79
CA ALA A 219 -14.28 -17.64 -10.28
C ALA A 219 -15.53 -18.21 -10.95
N LEU A 220 -15.34 -19.09 -11.94
CA LEU A 220 -16.33 -20.11 -12.27
C LEU A 220 -15.69 -21.47 -12.00
N VAL A 221 -16.10 -22.02 -10.87
CA VAL A 221 -16.05 -23.45 -10.55
C VAL A 221 -17.15 -24.11 -11.38
N VAL A 222 -16.75 -25.04 -12.28
CA VAL A 222 -17.23 -26.41 -12.55
C VAL A 222 -16.64 -26.83 -13.89
#